data_AF-A0A534VLI5-F1
#
_entry.id   AF-A0A534VLI5-F1
#
_cell.length_a   1.000
_cell.length_b   1.000
_cell.length_c   1.000
_cell.angle_alpha   90.00
_cell.angle_beta   90.00
_cell.angle_gamma   90.00
#
_symmetry.space_group_name_H-M   'P 1'
#
loop_
_entity.id
_entity.type
_entity.pdbx_description
1 polymer ?
#
loop_
_entity_poly.entity_id
_entity_poly.type
_entity_poly.pdbx_seq_one_letter_code
_entity_poly.pdbx_strand_id
1 'polypeptide(L)' 'MRAQTLVGQAGSRASPELLLRLYREMLRLRTLDERIMTLQRQGRVGFYGACTGQEAAALASAIALEPSDWIFPAL' A
#
# COMPACT_ATOMS: atom_id res chain seq x y z
N MET A 1 -10.10 -4.15 26.54
CA MET A 1 -9.49 -4.51 25.24
C MET A 1 -8.20 -3.70 25.10
N ARG A 2 -7.05 -4.30 25.40
CA ARG A 2 -5.76 -3.60 25.55
C ARG A 2 -5.22 -3.21 24.18
N ALA A 3 -5.16 -1.91 23.90
CA ALA A 3 -4.38 -1.36 22.79
C ALA A 3 -2.90 -1.70 23.05
N GLN A 4 -2.32 -2.54 22.20
CA GLN A 4 -0.91 -2.90 22.30
C GLN A 4 -0.07 -1.67 21.94
N THR A 5 0.79 -1.30 22.88
CA THR A 5 1.76 -0.22 22.83
C THR A 5 2.67 -0.37 21.60
N LEU A 6 2.82 0.70 20.81
CA LEU A 6 3.89 0.83 19.83
C LEU A 6 5.23 0.63 20.57
N VAL A 7 5.87 -0.52 20.38
CA VAL A 7 7.21 -0.78 20.92
C VAL A 7 8.20 0.01 20.06
N GLY A 8 8.53 1.21 20.54
CA GLY A 8 9.48 2.12 19.92
C GLY A 8 8.87 3.52 19.78
N GLN A 9 9.58 4.54 20.27
CA GLN A 9 9.25 5.93 19.96
C GLN A 9 9.58 6.21 18.48
N ALA A 10 8.77 5.69 17.56
CA ALA A 10 8.61 6.31 16.26
C ALA A 10 7.69 7.52 16.48
N GLY A 11 8.25 8.60 17.04
CA GLY A 11 7.57 9.89 17.06
C GLY A 11 7.06 10.15 15.65
N SER A 12 5.76 10.43 15.50
CA SER A 12 5.13 10.60 14.19
C SER A 12 5.76 11.78 13.46
N ARG A 13 6.82 11.52 12.68
CA ARG A 13 7.45 12.48 11.76
C ARG A 13 6.52 12.86 10.61
N ALA A 14 5.48 12.05 10.38
CA ALA A 14 4.47 12.26 9.34
C ALA A 14 3.25 13.01 9.91
N SER A 15 2.71 13.94 9.12
CA SER A 15 1.50 14.67 9.50
C SER A 15 0.27 13.73 9.53
N PRO A 16 -0.75 14.01 10.36
CA PRO A 16 -1.99 13.22 10.39
C PRO A 16 -2.64 13.09 9.00
N GLU A 17 -2.58 14.14 8.18
CA GLU A 17 -3.12 14.16 6.82
C GLU A 17 -2.38 13.18 5.91
N LEU A 18 -1.05 13.11 6.04
CA LEU A 18 -0.22 12.15 5.31
C LEU A 18 -0.56 10.71 5.71
N LEU A 19 -0.75 10.45 7.00
CA LEU A 19 -1.15 9.13 7.51
C LEU A 19 -2.52 8.71 6.99
N LEU A 20 -3.49 9.63 6.98
CA LEU A 20 -4.83 9.38 6.43
C LEU A 20 -4.78 9.14 4.92
N ARG A 21 -3.94 9.87 4.19
CA ARG A 21 -3.72 9.64 2.77
C ARG A 21 -3.13 8.25 2.51
N LEU A 22 -2.05 7.89 3.21
CA LEU A 22 -1.43 6.57 3.12
C LEU A 22 -2.44 5.44 3.39
N TYR A 23 -3.25 5.59 4.44
CA TYR A 23 -4.27 4.62 4.78
C TYR A 23 -5.32 4.44 3.66
N ARG A 24 -5.80 5.55 3.07
CA ARG A 24 -6.74 5.50 1.94
C ARG A 24 -6.14 4.82 0.72
N GLU A 25 -4.89 5.10 0.39
CA GLU A 25 -4.22 4.46 -0.75
C GLU A 25 -3.96 2.97 -0.50
N MET A 26 -3.65 2.55 0.73
CA MET A 26 -3.54 1.12 1.08
C MET A 26 -4.88 0.40 0.86
N LEU A 27 -6.00 0.98 1.32
CA LEU A 27 -7.32 0.41 1.09
C LEU A 27 -7.69 0.35 -0.39
N ARG A 28 -7.31 1.38 -1.15
CA ARG A 28 -7.54 1.43 -2.60
C ARG A 28 -6.80 0.30 -3.31
N LEU A 29 -5.52 0.12 -3.01
CA LEU A 29 -4.71 -0.95 -3.58
C LEU A 29 -5.28 -2.33 -3.21
N ARG A 30 -5.64 -2.54 -1.94
CA ARG A 30 -6.31 -3.78 -1.50
C ARG A 30 -7.59 -4.08 -2.27
N THR A 31 -8.45 -3.07 -2.42
CA THR A 31 -9.73 -3.22 -3.14
C THR A 31 -9.50 -3.54 -4.62
N LEU A 32 -8.47 -2.94 -5.23
CA LEU A 32 -8.09 -3.22 -6.61
C LEU A 32 -7.61 -4.66 -6.75
N ASP A 33 -6.71 -5.11 -5.88
CA ASP A 33 -6.18 -6.47 -5.83
C ASP A 33 -7.31 -7.51 -5.81
N GLU A 34 -8.27 -7.35 -4.90
CA GLU A 34 -9.40 -8.28 -4.74
C GLU A 34 -10.28 -8.36 -6.00
N ARG A 35 -10.52 -7.21 -6.64
CA ARG A 35 -11.30 -7.13 -7.88
C ARG A 35 -10.56 -7.78 -9.04
N ILE A 36 -9.27 -7.48 -9.23
CA ILE A 36 -8.51 -8.06 -10.34
C ILE A 36 -8.31 -9.56 -10.13
N MET A 37 -8.06 -10.01 -8.90
CA MET A 37 -8.02 -11.44 -8.58
C MET A 37 -9.33 -12.16 -8.93
N THR A 38 -10.49 -11.52 -8.71
CA THR A 38 -11.78 -12.06 -9.12
C THR A 38 -11.90 -12.16 -10.64
N LEU A 39 -11.49 -11.11 -11.38
CA LEU A 39 -11.49 -11.12 -12.84
C LEU A 39 -10.51 -12.14 -13.42
N GLN A 40 -9.36 -12.33 -12.79
CA GLN A 40 -8.37 -13.33 -13.16
C GLN A 40 -8.95 -14.75 -13.03
N ARG A 41 -9.65 -15.05 -11.93
CA ARG A 41 -10.34 -16.33 -11.74
C ARG A 41 -11.49 -16.57 -12.73
N GLN A 42 -12.08 -15.51 -13.27
CA GLN A 42 -13.08 -15.58 -14.34
C GLN A 42 -12.46 -15.74 -15.74
N GLY A 43 -11.12 -15.79 -15.85
CA GLY A 43 -10.42 -15.85 -17.14
C GLY A 43 -10.46 -14.53 -17.93
N ARG A 44 -10.88 -13.43 -17.31
CA ARG A 44 -10.98 -12.10 -17.93
C ARG A 44 -9.68 -11.31 -17.85
N VAL A 45 -8.75 -11.75 -17.00
CA VAL A 45 -7.38 -11.25 -16.87
C VAL A 45 -6.46 -12.47 -16.90
N GLY A 46 -5.43 -12.45 -17.76
CA GLY A 46 -4.55 -13.60 -17.95
C GLY A 46 -3.67 -13.88 -16.73
N PHE A 47 -2.94 -12.87 -16.26
CA PHE A 47 -2.03 -12.96 -15.14
C PHE A 47 -2.18 -11.73 -14.24
N TYR A 48 -2.13 -11.93 -12.92
CA TYR A 48 -2.12 -10.85 -11.94
C TYR A 48 -1.30 -11.26 -10.70
N GLY A 49 -0.33 -10.42 -10.33
CA GLY A 49 0.44 -10.54 -9.09
C GLY A 49 -0.15 -9.65 -8.01
N ALA A 50 -0.90 -10.23 -7.07
CA ALA A 50 -1.42 -9.49 -5.94
C ALA A 50 -0.30 -9.15 -4.94
N CYS A 51 -0.41 -8.00 -4.27
CA CYS A 51 0.55 -7.52 -3.27
C CYS A 51 -0.09 -7.40 -1.87
N THR A 52 -1.17 -8.15 -1.65
CA THR A 52 -1.87 -8.29 -0.37
C THR A 52 -0.88 -8.53 0.78
N GLY A 53 -0.83 -7.58 1.72
CA GLY A 53 0.06 -7.59 2.89
C GLY A 53 1.33 -6.76 2.70
N GLN A 54 1.57 -6.23 1.51
CA GLN A 54 2.75 -5.45 1.13
C GLN A 54 2.41 -4.02 0.68
N GLU A 55 1.15 -3.57 0.83
CA GLU A 55 0.68 -2.27 0.31
C GLU A 55 1.50 -1.09 0.85
N ALA A 56 1.82 -1.14 2.13
CA ALA A 56 2.58 -0.10 2.79
C ALA A 56 4.00 0.06 2.20
N ALA A 57 4.65 -1.04 1.81
CA ALA A 57 6.01 -1.02 1.29
C ALA A 57 6.09 -0.27 -0.05
N ALA A 58 5.14 -0.55 -0.96
CA ALA A 58 5.06 0.12 -2.25
C ALA A 58 4.62 1.60 -2.12
N LEU A 59 3.61 1.88 -1.29
CA LEU A 59 3.06 3.23 -1.17
C LEU A 59 3.97 4.17 -0.39
N ALA A 60 4.56 3.72 0.73
CA ALA A 60 5.42 4.56 1.55
C ALA A 60 6.71 4.93 0.80
N SER A 61 7.27 4.00 0.02
CA SER A 61 8.43 4.30 -0.84
C SER A 61 8.08 5.35 -1.90
N ALA A 62 6.97 5.18 -2.63
CA ALA A 62 6.54 6.16 -3.63
C ALA A 62 6.22 7.55 -3.06
N ILE A 63 5.62 7.63 -1.86
CA ILE A 63 5.23 8.90 -1.23
C ILE A 63 6.42 9.66 -0.62
N ALA A 64 7.50 8.95 -0.27
CA ALA A 64 8.70 9.56 0.28
C ALA A 64 9.61 10.21 -0.79
N LEU A 65 9.32 9.96 -2.08
CA LEU A 65 10.11 10.43 -3.21
C LEU A 65 9.60 11.76 -3.76
N GLU A 66 10.50 12.51 -4.38
CA GLU A 66 10.14 13.68 -5.19
C GLU A 66 9.60 13.25 -6.56
N PRO A 67 8.76 14.07 -7.23
CA PRO A 67 8.20 13.73 -8.53
C PRO A 67 9.24 13.45 -9.63
N SER A 68 10.47 13.94 -9.47
CA SER A 68 11.59 13.71 -10.39
C SER A 68 12.40 12.45 -10.09
N ASP A 69 12.14 11.78 -8.96
CA ASP A 69 12.88 10.59 -8.58
C ASP A 69 12.44 9.37 -9.39
N TRP A 70 13.40 8.50 -9.66
CA TRP A 70 13.18 7.30 -10.45
C TRP A 70 12.78 6.13 -9.57
N ILE A 71 11.76 5.38 -9.99
CA ILE A 71 11.35 4.11 -9.38
C ILE A 71 11.59 2.98 -10.39
N PHE A 72 12.33 1.96 -9.99
CA PHE A 72 12.53 0.73 -10.75
C PHE A 72 11.76 -0.41 -10.07
N PRO A 73 10.49 -0.64 -10.44
CA PRO A 73 9.66 -1.64 -9.77
C PRO A 73 10.09 -3.07 -10.12
N ALA A 74 9.76 -4.01 -9.24
CA ALA A 74 9.78 -5.44 -9.55
C ALA A 74 8.54 -5.83 -10.39
N LEU A 75 8.50 -7.10 -10.84
CA LEU A 75 7.43 -7.70 -11.64
C LEU A 75 6.04 -7.58 -11.01
#